data_AF-A0A8T1MSV4-F1
#
_entry.id   AF-A0A8T1MSV4-F1
#
_cell.length_a   1.000
_cell.length_b   1.000
_cell.length_c   1.000
_cell.angle_alpha   90.00
_cell.angle_beta   90.00
_cell.angle_gamma   90.00
#
_symmetry.space_group_name_H-M   'P 1'
#
loop_
_entity.id
_entity.type
_entity.pdbx_description
1 polymer ?
#
loop_
_entity_poly.entity_id
_entity_poly.type
_entity_poly.pdbx_seq_one_letter_code
_entity_poly.pdbx_strand_id
1 'polypeptide(L)'
;MTLDLLELRLSELEDVIVGRDSKFINAPETKKSIFDNMVAAHAAVAAAEKRPMISKMFARLTELQKYADPHFVDDDSMSTKAKVEIILLEKEKLENMAAALENIRQLANVLNHPSFRDLASLRKKLNELNLIYVYQKQRSQQLITASQTLLANYYDLMLATSKLLIQWNQKVVSPADE
;
A
#
# COMPACT_ATOMS: atom_id res chain seq x y z
N MET A 1 22.67 18.58 -8.65
CA MET A 1 22.05 18.55 -7.31
C MET A 1 22.39 17.32 -6.49
N THR A 2 22.30 16.09 -7.02
CA THR A 2 22.71 14.89 -6.26
C THR A 2 24.23 14.70 -6.21
N LEU A 3 24.93 15.07 -7.29
CA LEU A 3 26.39 15.00 -7.38
C LEU A 3 27.06 16.04 -6.46
N ASP A 4 26.59 17.28 -6.49
CA ASP A 4 27.13 18.39 -5.68
C ASP A 4 27.01 18.12 -4.17
N LEU A 5 25.92 17.47 -3.74
CA LEU A 5 25.72 17.06 -2.35
C LEU A 5 26.72 15.96 -1.95
N LEU A 6 27.00 15.03 -2.87
CA LEU A 6 27.96 13.96 -2.62
C LEU A 6 29.39 14.50 -2.54
N GLU A 7 29.74 15.45 -3.41
CA GLU A 7 31.04 16.14 -3.39
C GLU A 7 31.24 16.95 -2.10
N LEU A 8 30.20 17.65 -1.64
CA LEU A 8 30.25 18.35 -0.34
C LEU A 8 30.51 17.37 0.81
N ARG A 9 29.77 16.26 0.86
CA ARG A 9 29.96 15.24 1.91
C ARG A 9 31.33 14.57 1.83
N LEU A 10 31.83 14.33 0.63
CA LEU A 10 33.16 13.76 0.43
C LEU A 10 34.23 14.74 0.95
N SER A 11 34.10 16.03 0.64
CA SER A 11 34.99 17.07 1.14
C SER A 11 34.93 17.20 2.67
N GLU A 12 33.75 17.09 3.27
CA GLU A 12 33.60 17.06 4.74
C GLU A 12 34.31 15.85 5.36
N LEU A 13 34.19 14.68 4.72
CA LEU A 13 34.83 13.45 5.19
C LEU A 13 36.36 13.52 5.05
N GLU A 14 36.85 14.06 3.94
CA GLU A 14 38.27 14.30 3.70
C GLU A 14 38.85 15.30 4.70
N ASP A 15 38.12 16.38 5.00
CA ASP A 15 38.52 17.36 6.01
C ASP A 15 38.59 16.74 7.42
N VAL A 16 37.73 15.78 7.74
CA VAL A 16 37.73 15.07 9.04
C VAL A 16 38.86 14.05 9.14
N ILE A 17 39.14 13.32 8.06
CA ILE A 17 40.10 12.20 8.06
C ILE A 17 41.54 12.69 7.87
N VAL A 18 41.76 13.63 6.96
CA VAL A 18 43.10 14.10 6.58
C VAL A 18 43.42 15.45 7.25
N GLY A 19 42.40 16.23 7.63
CA GLY A 19 42.54 17.55 8.26
C GLY A 19 42.57 18.68 7.23
N ARG A 20 41.99 19.86 7.57
CA ARG A 20 41.82 20.98 6.61
C ARG A 20 43.12 21.52 5.99
N ASP A 21 44.25 21.37 6.68
CA ASP A 21 45.56 21.89 6.24
C ASP A 21 46.39 20.87 5.42
N SER A 22 45.85 19.67 5.21
CA SER A 22 46.54 18.56 4.56
C SER A 22 46.29 18.43 3.04
N LYS A 23 45.59 19.39 2.43
CA LYS A 23 45.18 19.30 1.01
C LYS A 23 46.36 19.20 0.03
N PHE A 24 47.59 19.39 0.54
CA PHE A 24 48.84 18.98 -0.09
C PHE A 24 49.76 18.29 0.94
N ILE A 25 49.56 17.00 1.23
CA ILE A 25 50.60 16.22 1.92
C ILE A 25 51.28 15.29 0.92
N ASN A 26 52.55 15.61 0.61
CA ASN A 26 53.56 14.61 0.32
C ASN A 26 53.49 13.57 1.44
N ALA A 27 52.91 12.39 1.14
CA ALA A 27 52.66 11.26 2.05
C ALA A 27 53.36 11.40 3.42
N PRO A 28 52.62 11.70 4.51
CA PRO A 28 53.25 11.73 5.80
C PRO A 28 53.65 10.30 6.15
N GLU A 29 54.87 10.12 6.63
CA GLU A 29 55.50 8.84 6.98
C GLU A 29 54.82 8.12 8.18
N THR A 30 53.53 8.27 8.39
CA THR A 30 52.77 7.46 9.33
C THR A 30 52.35 6.16 8.65
N LYS A 31 53.28 5.20 8.60
CA LYS A 31 53.11 3.83 8.05
C LYS A 31 52.02 2.98 8.73
N LYS A 32 51.11 3.56 9.53
CA LYS A 32 50.05 2.85 10.24
C LYS A 32 48.70 3.36 9.77
N SER A 33 47.82 2.43 9.40
CA SER A 33 46.45 2.75 9.01
C SER A 33 45.76 3.51 10.15
N ILE A 34 44.85 4.43 9.82
CA ILE A 34 43.99 5.11 10.82
C ILE A 34 43.27 4.07 11.69
N PHE A 35 42.93 2.93 11.10
CA PHE A 35 42.38 1.79 11.79
C PHE A 35 43.34 1.22 12.85
N ASP A 36 44.62 1.07 12.53
CA ASP A 36 45.63 0.57 13.48
C ASP A 36 45.84 1.56 14.64
N ASN A 37 45.81 2.86 14.35
CA ASN A 37 45.89 3.90 15.38
C ASN A 37 44.63 3.90 16.27
N MET A 38 43.46 3.68 15.70
CA MET A 38 42.20 3.56 16.44
C MET A 38 42.18 2.31 17.31
N VAL A 39 42.65 1.17 16.81
CA VAL A 39 42.80 -0.08 17.56
C VAL A 39 43.81 0.09 18.70
N ALA A 40 44.94 0.75 18.45
CA ALA A 40 45.93 1.04 19.48
C ALA A 40 45.38 2.01 20.55
N ALA A 41 44.66 3.05 20.15
CA ALA A 41 44.00 3.97 21.06
C ALA A 41 42.92 3.26 21.91
N HIS A 42 42.09 2.42 21.29
CA HIS A 42 41.09 1.62 21.98
C HIS A 42 41.73 0.63 22.96
N ALA A 43 42.83 -0.03 22.58
CA ALA A 43 43.57 -0.91 23.48
C ALA A 43 44.17 -0.15 24.67
N ALA A 44 44.66 1.08 24.45
CA ALA A 44 45.15 1.95 25.51
C ALA A 44 44.03 2.42 26.45
N VAL A 45 42.86 2.76 25.91
CA VAL A 45 41.65 3.11 26.68
C VAL A 45 41.18 1.91 27.51
N ALA A 46 41.07 0.72 26.92
CA ALA A 46 40.69 -0.51 27.61
C ALA A 46 41.69 -0.89 28.72
N ALA A 47 42.99 -0.64 28.51
CA ALA A 47 44.00 -0.81 29.55
C ALA A 47 43.87 0.24 30.67
N ALA A 48 43.47 1.47 30.34
CA ALA A 48 43.25 2.54 31.30
C ALA A 48 41.97 2.35 32.13
N GLU A 49 40.90 1.79 31.56
CA GLU A 49 39.65 1.44 32.24
C GLU A 49 39.83 0.42 33.37
N LYS A 50 40.87 -0.43 33.30
CA LYS A 50 41.23 -1.34 34.41
C LYS A 50 41.62 -0.58 35.69
N ARG A 51 41.92 0.72 35.60
CA ARG A 51 42.16 1.58 36.76
C ARG A 51 40.83 2.13 37.28
N PRO A 52 40.50 1.94 38.57
CA PRO A 52 39.17 2.25 39.11
C PRO A 52 38.82 3.75 39.05
N MET A 53 39.82 4.64 39.14
CA MET A 53 39.60 6.09 39.03
C MET A 53 39.23 6.52 37.60
N ILE A 54 39.87 5.92 36.61
CA ILE A 54 39.64 6.22 35.19
C ILE A 54 38.28 5.67 34.75
N SER A 55 37.93 4.46 35.19
CA SER A 55 36.58 3.88 34.99
C SER A 55 35.47 4.78 35.56
N LYS A 56 35.65 5.32 36.78
CA LYS A 56 34.71 6.29 37.36
C LYS A 56 34.61 7.59 36.55
N MET A 57 35.72 8.07 35.97
CA MET A 57 35.72 9.25 35.11
C MET A 57 35.02 8.98 33.77
N PHE A 58 35.22 7.80 33.16
CA PHE A 58 34.49 7.42 31.95
C PHE A 58 32.98 7.30 32.19
N ALA A 59 32.56 6.72 33.32
CA ALA A 59 31.15 6.67 33.70
C ALA A 59 30.55 8.09 33.83
N ARG A 60 31.30 9.02 34.46
CA ARG A 60 30.91 10.44 34.54
C ARG A 60 30.90 11.15 33.19
N LEU A 61 31.79 10.77 32.27
CA LEU A 61 31.81 11.32 30.91
C LEU A 61 30.54 10.93 30.15
N THR A 62 30.10 9.67 30.26
CA THR A 62 28.84 9.20 29.69
C THR A 62 27.65 9.94 30.30
N GLU A 63 27.67 10.18 31.61
CA GLU A 63 26.67 10.97 32.31
C GLU A 63 26.65 12.43 31.82
N LEU A 64 27.81 13.04 31.66
CA LEU A 64 27.95 14.41 31.14
C LEU A 64 27.49 14.52 29.68
N GLN A 65 27.78 13.52 28.86
CA GLN A 65 27.30 13.45 27.48
C GLN A 65 25.76 13.38 27.42
N LYS A 66 25.15 12.66 28.37
CA LYS A 66 23.69 12.63 28.53
C LYS A 66 23.15 14.02 28.91
N TYR A 67 23.80 14.74 29.82
CA TYR A 67 23.41 16.12 30.17
C TYR A 67 23.73 17.16 29.08
N ALA A 68 24.60 16.84 28.13
CA ALA A 68 24.93 17.68 26.99
C ALA A 68 24.00 17.49 25.80
N ASP A 69 23.15 16.44 25.81
CA ASP A 69 22.09 16.27 24.81
C ASP A 69 21.01 17.34 25.05
N PRO A 70 20.73 18.23 24.07
CA PRO A 70 19.69 19.24 24.18
C PRO A 70 18.33 18.66 24.57
N HIS A 71 18.02 17.43 24.13
CA HIS A 71 16.74 16.77 24.39
C HIS A 71 16.64 16.17 25.79
N PHE A 72 17.76 15.98 26.50
CA PHE A 72 17.75 15.39 27.84
C PHE A 72 17.12 16.31 28.87
N VAL A 73 17.30 17.64 28.70
CA VAL A 73 16.70 18.64 29.59
C VAL A 73 15.24 18.87 29.23
N ASP A 74 14.82 18.68 27.98
CA ASP A 74 13.44 18.94 27.54
C ASP A 74 12.40 18.01 28.18
N ASP A 75 12.75 16.74 28.42
CA ASP A 75 11.83 15.77 29.05
C ASP A 75 11.48 16.12 30.51
N ASP A 76 12.44 16.65 31.27
CA ASP A 76 12.28 17.04 32.67
C ASP A 76 11.99 18.55 32.88
N SER A 77 12.37 19.41 31.92
CA SER A 77 12.22 20.88 32.03
C SER A 77 10.85 21.40 31.63
N MET A 78 10.01 20.57 30.99
CA MET A 78 8.62 20.95 30.76
C MET A 78 7.89 21.06 32.10
N SER A 79 7.73 22.30 32.56
CA SER A 79 6.95 22.62 33.75
C SER A 79 5.56 21.98 33.67
N THR A 80 5.07 21.44 34.79
CA THR A 80 3.72 20.85 34.88
C THR A 80 2.65 21.80 34.34
N LYS A 81 2.85 23.12 34.46
CA LYS A 81 1.96 24.14 33.90
C LYS A 81 1.94 24.12 32.37
N ALA A 82 3.10 23.99 31.72
CA ALA A 82 3.20 23.84 30.27
C ALA A 82 2.58 22.52 29.79
N LYS A 83 2.72 21.42 30.56
CA LYS A 83 2.06 20.13 30.26
C LYS A 83 0.55 20.29 30.23
N VAL A 84 -0.01 20.98 31.22
CA VAL A 84 -1.45 21.27 31.28
C VAL A 84 -1.90 22.14 30.10
N GLU A 85 -1.13 23.17 29.75
CA GLU A 85 -1.47 24.07 28.65
C GLU A 85 -1.45 23.35 27.28
N ILE A 86 -0.47 22.48 27.05
CA ILE A 86 -0.42 21.64 25.84
C ILE A 86 -1.63 20.69 25.78
N ILE A 87 -1.97 20.03 26.89
CA ILE A 87 -3.13 19.13 26.95
C ILE A 87 -4.43 19.90 26.68
N LEU A 88 -4.56 21.12 27.20
CA LEU A 88 -5.72 21.98 26.93
C LEU A 88 -5.78 22.42 25.47
N LEU A 89 -4.63 22.74 24.87
CA LEU A 89 -4.52 23.15 23.48
C LEU A 89 -4.83 21.99 22.52
N GLU A 90 -4.44 20.76 22.86
CA GLU A 90 -4.75 19.55 22.08
C GLU A 90 -6.08 18.88 22.49
N LYS A 91 -6.85 19.46 23.42
CA LYS A 91 -8.07 18.85 23.97
C LYS A 91 -9.06 18.43 22.88
N GLU A 92 -9.35 19.32 21.93
CA GLU A 92 -10.30 19.05 20.84
C GLU A 92 -9.84 17.88 19.96
N LYS A 93 -8.53 17.81 19.67
CA LYS A 93 -7.92 16.72 18.90
C LYS A 93 -8.01 15.39 19.67
N LEU A 94 -7.78 15.40 20.98
CA LEU A 94 -7.92 14.22 21.83
C LEU A 94 -9.39 13.75 21.93
N GLU A 95 -10.35 14.66 22.07
CA GLU A 95 -11.77 14.35 22.10
C GLU A 95 -12.24 13.77 20.75
N ASN A 96 -11.82 14.37 19.63
CA ASN A 96 -12.11 13.85 18.29
C ASN A 96 -11.51 12.47 18.06
N MET A 97 -10.26 12.24 18.51
CA MET A 97 -9.61 10.93 18.42
C MET A 97 -10.32 9.89 19.29
N ALA A 98 -10.73 10.25 20.50
CA ALA A 98 -11.48 9.36 21.39
C ALA A 98 -12.85 8.98 20.79
N ALA A 99 -13.58 9.94 20.22
CA ALA A 99 -14.84 9.69 19.53
C ALA A 99 -14.64 8.78 18.31
N ALA A 100 -13.59 9.01 17.52
CA ALA A 100 -13.26 8.16 16.38
C ALA A 100 -12.90 6.72 16.82
N LEU A 101 -12.13 6.57 17.90
CA LEU A 101 -11.79 5.26 18.46
C LEU A 101 -13.01 4.52 18.99
N GLU A 102 -13.94 5.23 19.64
CA GLU A 102 -15.18 4.63 20.12
C GLU A 102 -16.07 4.16 18.96
N ASN A 103 -16.15 4.96 17.88
CA ASN A 103 -16.84 4.55 16.65
C ASN A 103 -16.19 3.29 16.05
N ILE A 104 -14.86 3.24 15.96
CA ILE A 104 -14.14 2.05 15.47
C ILE A 104 -14.44 0.83 16.36
N ARG A 105 -14.46 1.01 17.69
CA ARG A 105 -14.79 -0.06 18.65
C ARG A 105 -16.19 -0.60 18.44
N GLN A 106 -17.17 0.27 18.17
CA GLN A 106 -18.53 -0.15 17.85
C GLN A 106 -18.61 -0.92 16.52
N LEU A 107 -17.84 -0.50 15.51
CA LEU A 107 -17.78 -1.16 14.20
C LEU A 107 -16.96 -2.47 14.22
N ALA A 108 -16.11 -2.70 15.22
CA ALA A 108 -15.30 -3.91 15.33
C ALA A 108 -16.13 -5.20 15.35
N ASN A 109 -17.34 -5.15 15.91
CA ASN A 109 -18.28 -6.28 15.93
C ASN A 109 -18.85 -6.60 14.54
N VAL A 110 -18.96 -5.60 13.65
CA VAL A 110 -19.46 -5.77 12.28
C VAL A 110 -18.36 -6.32 11.37
N LEU A 111 -17.12 -5.83 11.51
CA LEU A 111 -15.97 -6.30 10.76
C LEU A 111 -15.68 -7.80 10.98
N ASN A 112 -15.91 -8.29 12.19
CA ASN A 112 -15.72 -9.70 12.54
C ASN A 112 -16.99 -10.55 12.40
N HIS A 113 -18.05 -10.01 11.77
CA HIS A 113 -19.29 -10.76 11.62
C HIS A 113 -19.05 -12.03 10.76
N PRO A 114 -19.51 -13.22 11.18
CA PRO A 114 -19.23 -14.49 10.51
C PRO A 114 -19.66 -14.51 9.03
N SER A 115 -20.63 -13.69 8.64
CA SER A 115 -21.04 -13.51 7.24
C SER A 115 -19.92 -13.02 6.30
N PHE A 116 -18.93 -12.27 6.82
CA PHE A 116 -17.79 -11.83 6.03
C PHE A 116 -16.69 -12.89 5.93
N ARG A 117 -16.70 -13.92 6.78
CA ARG A 117 -15.72 -15.01 6.75
C ARG A 117 -15.88 -15.89 5.51
N ASP A 118 -17.12 -16.10 5.07
CA ASP A 118 -17.45 -17.00 3.97
C ASP A 118 -17.50 -16.29 2.61
N LEU A 119 -17.09 -15.02 2.54
CA LEU A 119 -17.24 -14.16 1.37
C LEU A 119 -16.48 -14.68 0.13
N ALA A 120 -15.34 -15.34 0.34
CA ALA A 120 -14.60 -16.01 -0.73
C ALA A 120 -15.39 -17.21 -1.31
N SER A 121 -16.06 -17.97 -0.45
CA SER A 121 -16.90 -19.10 -0.86
C SER A 121 -18.16 -18.61 -1.59
N LEU A 122 -18.77 -17.52 -1.11
CA LEU A 122 -19.93 -16.89 -1.74
C LEU A 122 -19.57 -16.31 -3.11
N ARG A 123 -18.40 -15.68 -3.23
CA ARG A 123 -17.87 -15.19 -4.51
C ARG A 123 -17.68 -16.32 -5.52
N LYS A 124 -17.17 -17.47 -5.09
CA LYS A 124 -17.02 -18.65 -5.95
C LYS A 124 -18.38 -19.15 -6.45
N LYS A 125 -19.36 -19.32 -5.55
CA LYS A 125 -20.73 -19.73 -5.91
C LYS A 125 -21.41 -18.72 -6.84
N LEU A 126 -21.23 -17.42 -6.60
CA LEU A 126 -21.76 -16.37 -7.45
C LEU A 126 -21.14 -16.40 -8.85
N ASN A 127 -19.84 -16.68 -8.94
CA ASN A 127 -19.17 -16.80 -10.23
C ASN A 127 -19.66 -18.04 -11.01
N GLU A 128 -19.81 -19.18 -10.33
CA GLU A 128 -20.42 -20.39 -10.91
C GLU A 128 -21.85 -20.11 -11.41
N LEU A 129 -22.66 -19.42 -10.61
CA LEU A 129 -24.01 -19.01 -11.01
C LEU A 129 -23.99 -18.06 -12.22
N ASN A 130 -23.05 -17.12 -12.27
CA ASN A 130 -22.91 -16.19 -13.39
C ASN A 130 -22.56 -16.92 -14.70
N LEU A 131 -21.69 -17.93 -14.65
CA LEU A 131 -21.38 -18.78 -15.81
C LEU A 131 -22.63 -19.51 -16.31
N ILE A 132 -23.42 -20.08 -15.41
CA ILE A 132 -24.68 -20.76 -15.75
C ILE A 132 -25.67 -19.75 -16.36
N TYR A 133 -25.79 -18.56 -15.78
CA TYR A 133 -26.67 -17.51 -16.27
C TYR A 133 -26.32 -17.09 -17.69
N VAL A 134 -25.03 -16.86 -18.00
CA VAL A 134 -24.57 -16.52 -19.34
C VAL A 134 -24.92 -17.63 -20.34
N TYR A 135 -24.67 -18.89 -19.96
CA TYR A 135 -25.00 -20.04 -20.80
C TYR A 135 -26.51 -20.14 -21.07
N GLN A 136 -27.34 -20.00 -20.04
CA GLN A 136 -28.81 -20.03 -20.19
C GLN A 136 -29.32 -18.88 -21.05
N LYS A 137 -28.77 -17.68 -20.89
CA LYS A 137 -29.11 -16.52 -21.71
C LYS A 137 -28.79 -16.76 -23.18
N GLN A 138 -27.61 -17.31 -23.49
CA GLN A 138 -27.25 -17.65 -24.86
C GLN A 138 -28.16 -18.73 -25.45
N ARG A 139 -28.45 -19.80 -24.69
CA ARG A 139 -29.36 -20.86 -25.14
C ARG A 139 -30.79 -20.35 -25.37
N SER A 140 -31.28 -19.46 -24.51
CA SER A 140 -32.59 -18.82 -24.67
C SER A 140 -32.62 -17.98 -25.96
N GLN A 141 -31.57 -17.20 -26.22
CA GLN A 141 -31.49 -16.40 -27.45
C GLN A 141 -31.45 -17.27 -28.71
N GLN A 142 -30.71 -18.38 -28.68
CA GLN A 142 -30.69 -19.36 -29.78
C GLN A 142 -32.06 -19.99 -30.02
N LEU A 143 -32.78 -20.34 -28.95
CA LEU A 143 -34.14 -20.89 -29.07
C LEU A 143 -35.13 -19.88 -29.63
N ILE A 144 -35.07 -18.63 -29.17
CA ILE A 144 -35.93 -17.54 -29.66
C ILE A 144 -35.69 -17.31 -31.15
N THR A 145 -34.43 -17.21 -31.56
CA THR A 145 -34.07 -17.00 -32.97
C THR A 145 -34.51 -18.19 -33.85
N ALA A 146 -34.27 -19.43 -33.42
CA ALA A 146 -34.75 -20.61 -34.14
C ALA A 146 -36.28 -20.65 -34.26
N SER A 147 -37.00 -20.30 -33.19
CA SER A 147 -38.46 -20.23 -33.20
C SER A 147 -38.98 -19.14 -34.14
N GLN A 148 -38.31 -17.98 -34.18
CA GLN A 148 -38.66 -16.89 -35.10
C GLN A 148 -38.44 -17.30 -36.56
N THR A 149 -37.32 -17.96 -36.86
CA THR A 149 -37.05 -18.49 -38.21
C THR A 149 -38.08 -19.54 -38.61
N LEU A 150 -38.45 -20.46 -37.70
CA LEU A 150 -39.48 -21.45 -37.97
C LEU A 150 -40.85 -20.79 -38.25
N LEU A 151 -41.21 -19.77 -37.47
CA LEU A 151 -42.45 -19.02 -37.66
C LEU A 151 -42.47 -18.28 -39.00
N ALA A 152 -41.34 -17.67 -39.39
CA ALA A 152 -41.20 -17.00 -40.68
C ALA A 152 -41.36 -18.00 -41.84
N ASN A 153 -40.68 -19.16 -41.77
CA ASN A 153 -40.81 -20.21 -42.78
C ASN A 153 -42.24 -20.74 -42.89
N TYR A 154 -42.93 -20.92 -41.75
CA TYR A 154 -44.33 -21.34 -41.73
C TYR A 154 -45.25 -20.28 -42.37
N TYR A 155 -45.04 -19.01 -42.04
CA TYR A 155 -45.78 -17.90 -42.64
C TYR A 155 -45.59 -17.86 -44.16
N ASP A 156 -44.36 -17.99 -44.65
CA ASP A 156 -44.05 -18.00 -46.08
C ASP A 156 -44.68 -19.19 -46.80
N LEU A 157 -44.64 -20.38 -46.19
CA LEU A 157 -45.29 -21.58 -46.72
C LEU A 157 -46.81 -21.39 -46.79
N MET A 158 -47.43 -20.88 -45.73
CA MET A 158 -48.87 -20.59 -45.71
C MET A 158 -49.28 -19.53 -46.74
N LEU A 159 -48.45 -18.50 -46.93
CA LEU A 159 -48.70 -17.49 -47.95
C LEU A 159 -48.59 -18.08 -49.36
N ALA A 160 -47.59 -18.94 -49.61
CA ALA A 160 -47.42 -19.62 -50.89
C ALA A 160 -48.56 -20.59 -51.19
N THR A 161 -48.99 -21.40 -50.21
CA THR A 161 -50.13 -22.31 -50.37
C THR A 161 -51.43 -21.54 -50.57
N SER A 162 -51.66 -20.46 -49.81
CA SER A 162 -52.83 -19.59 -50.00
C SER A 162 -52.87 -19.00 -51.41
N LYS A 163 -51.75 -18.44 -51.89
CA LYS A 163 -51.64 -17.93 -53.27
C LYS A 163 -51.91 -19.02 -54.31
N LEU A 164 -51.34 -20.21 -54.13
CA LEU A 164 -51.53 -21.34 -55.04
C LEU A 164 -52.99 -21.82 -55.06
N LEU A 165 -53.66 -21.88 -53.90
CA LEU A 165 -55.08 -22.21 -53.81
C LEU A 165 -55.96 -21.16 -54.49
N ILE A 166 -55.66 -19.86 -54.32
CA ILE A 166 -56.37 -18.78 -55.02
C ILE A 166 -56.19 -18.90 -56.54
N GLN A 167 -54.96 -19.13 -57.00
CA GLN A 167 -54.67 -19.33 -58.43
C GLN A 167 -55.38 -20.56 -59.01
N TRP A 168 -55.42 -21.66 -58.27
CA TRP A 168 -56.17 -22.85 -58.67
C TRP A 168 -57.66 -22.59 -58.74
N ASN A 169 -58.23 -21.90 -57.74
CA ASN A 169 -59.63 -21.51 -57.76
C ASN A 169 -59.97 -20.63 -58.98
N GLN A 170 -59.12 -19.64 -59.28
CA GLN A 170 -59.28 -18.81 -60.49
C GLN A 170 -59.27 -19.64 -61.78
N LYS A 171 -58.37 -20.62 -61.91
CA LYS A 171 -58.34 -21.51 -63.08
C LYS A 171 -59.55 -22.43 -63.21
N VAL A 172 -60.16 -22.85 -62.09
CA VAL A 172 -61.36 -23.70 -62.07
C VAL A 172 -62.63 -22.90 -62.32
N VAL A 173 -62.66 -21.62 -61.94
CA VAL A 173 -63.77 -20.70 -62.22
C VAL A 173 -63.70 -20.13 -63.65
N SER A 174 -62.50 -20.10 -64.26
CA SER A 174 -62.27 -19.54 -65.61
C SER A 174 -62.58 -20.44 -66.84
N PRO A 175 -63.08 -21.69 -66.78
CA PRO A 175 -63.56 -22.40 -67.96
C PRO A 175 -65.09 -22.60 -67.84
N ALA A 176 -65.85 -21.52 -67.96
CA ALA A 176 -67.29 -21.57 -68.17
C ALA A 176 -67.87 -20.32 -68.87
N ASP A 177 -67.02 -19.52 -69.54
CA ASP A 177 -67.45 -18.43 -70.41
C ASP A 177 -66.72 -18.55 -71.77
N GLU A 178 -67.08 -19.57 -72.55
CA GLU A 178 -66.99 -19.60 -74.02
C GLU A 178 -68.14 -20.45 -74.58
#